data_AF-A0A954H1H4-F1
#
_entry.id   AF-A0A954H1H4-F1
#
_cell.length_a   1.000
_cell.length_b   1.000
_cell.length_c   1.000
_cell.angle_alpha   90.00
_cell.angle_beta   90.00
_cell.angle_gamma   90.00
#
_symmetry.space_group_name_H-M   'P 1'
#
loop_
_entity.id
_entity.type
_entity.pdbx_description
1 polymer ?
#
loop_
_entity_poly.entity_id
_entity_poly.type
_entity_poly.pdbx_seq_one_letter_code
_entity_poly.pdbx_strand_id
1 'polypeptide(L)'
;MTDTSPQPNTGTNDEKDRIRRVISERGLTGAASDVKWSRLLDAMRQRDGWRPLYRYKCVDGLRSEWDAEWWHHLPFPMMSVEWFDICCFQDVRQGAFIKPERIDHSDWIVQILHDARFRYDLVGDIVRIHGYLPESLDGLDANSESVNHK
;
A
#
# COMPACT_ATOMS: atom_id res chain seq x y z
N MET A 1 1.08 26.17 2.41
CA MET A 1 0.34 25.58 1.28
C MET A 1 -0.56 24.52 1.86
N THR A 2 -1.87 24.63 1.71
CA THR A 2 -2.81 23.57 2.10
C THR A 2 -2.58 22.38 1.18
N ASP A 3 -2.10 21.27 1.73
CA ASP A 3 -1.94 20.02 1.01
C ASP A 3 -3.32 19.58 0.47
N THR A 4 -3.50 19.66 -0.84
CA THR A 4 -4.74 19.26 -1.54
C THR A 4 -4.80 17.76 -1.78
N SER A 5 -3.84 16.99 -1.27
CA SER A 5 -3.84 15.54 -1.41
C SER A 5 -5.02 14.91 -0.66
N PRO A 6 -5.68 13.90 -1.25
CA PRO A 6 -6.77 13.20 -0.58
C PRO A 6 -6.30 12.59 0.74
N GLN A 7 -7.11 12.78 1.77
CA GLN A 7 -6.90 12.23 3.11
C GLN A 7 -7.38 10.78 3.17
N PRO A 8 -6.88 9.94 4.09
CA PRO A 8 -7.27 8.53 4.21
C PRO A 8 -8.79 8.30 4.27
N ASN A 9 -9.53 9.23 4.87
CA ASN A 9 -10.97 9.15 5.03
C ASN A 9 -11.76 9.75 3.85
N THR A 10 -11.14 10.07 2.73
CA THR A 10 -11.81 10.64 1.55
C THR A 10 -12.80 9.63 0.97
N GLY A 11 -14.04 10.05 0.71
CA GLY A 11 -15.13 9.20 0.23
C GLY A 11 -16.48 9.58 0.84
N THR A 12 -17.57 9.18 0.18
CA THR A 12 -18.94 9.50 0.60
C THR A 12 -19.35 8.71 1.85
N ASN A 13 -20.38 9.17 2.57
CA ASN A 13 -20.90 8.43 3.71
C ASN A 13 -21.52 7.09 3.29
N ASP A 14 -22.22 7.06 2.15
CA ASP A 14 -22.85 5.84 1.63
C ASP A 14 -21.82 4.77 1.28
N GLU A 15 -20.68 5.15 0.67
CA GLU A 15 -19.56 4.24 0.42
C GLU A 15 -18.98 3.68 1.72
N LYS A 16 -18.72 4.56 2.70
CA LYS A 16 -18.20 4.15 4.01
C LYS A 16 -19.14 3.21 4.75
N ASP A 17 -20.45 3.46 4.67
CA ASP A 17 -21.46 2.61 5.31
C ASP A 17 -21.55 1.24 4.64
N ARG A 18 -21.43 1.17 3.31
CA ARG A 18 -21.31 -0.10 2.59
C ARG A 18 -20.07 -0.87 3.03
N ILE A 19 -18.91 -0.21 3.10
CA ILE A 19 -17.65 -0.84 3.53
C ILE A 19 -17.78 -1.38 4.96
N ARG A 20 -18.35 -0.60 5.88
CA ARG A 20 -18.59 -1.04 7.28
C ARG A 20 -19.47 -2.29 7.36
N ARG A 21 -20.50 -2.40 6.53
CA ARG A 21 -21.35 -3.60 6.47
C ARG A 21 -20.53 -4.82 6.07
N VAL A 22 -19.74 -4.72 5.00
CA VAL A 22 -18.88 -5.82 4.53
C VAL A 22 -17.87 -6.24 5.60
N ILE A 23 -17.22 -5.28 6.26
CA ILE A 23 -16.29 -5.55 7.39
C ILE A 23 -17.00 -6.34 8.49
N SER A 24 -18.20 -5.89 8.89
CA SER A 24 -18.98 -6.52 9.95
C SER A 24 -19.45 -7.92 9.56
N GLU A 25 -19.94 -8.11 8.33
CA GLU A 25 -20.42 -9.39 7.80
C GLU A 25 -19.28 -10.42 7.72
N ARG A 26 -18.07 -9.97 7.37
CA ARG A 26 -16.87 -10.80 7.33
C ARG A 26 -16.19 -11.01 8.69
N GLY A 27 -16.65 -10.33 9.74
CA GLY A 27 -16.06 -10.42 11.08
C GLY A 27 -14.64 -9.85 11.17
N LEU A 28 -14.29 -8.88 10.32
CA LEU A 28 -12.94 -8.31 10.25
C LEU A 28 -12.70 -7.33 11.40
N THR A 29 -11.52 -7.42 12.02
CA THR A 29 -11.09 -6.51 13.09
C THR A 29 -10.04 -5.53 12.55
N GLY A 30 -10.20 -4.22 12.73
CA GLY A 30 -9.27 -3.23 12.20
C GLY A 30 -7.85 -3.35 12.79
N ALA A 31 -6.85 -3.53 11.91
CA ALA A 31 -5.42 -3.50 12.24
C ALA A 31 -4.79 -2.12 11.95
N ALA A 32 -5.33 -1.43 10.94
CA ALA A 32 -4.96 -0.07 10.56
C ALA A 32 -6.05 0.95 10.92
N SER A 33 -5.67 2.23 10.93
CA SER A 33 -6.59 3.35 11.17
C SER A 33 -6.20 4.53 10.29
N ASP A 34 -7.09 5.50 10.13
CA ASP A 34 -6.84 6.71 9.32
C ASP A 34 -5.55 7.44 9.75
N VAL A 35 -5.24 7.47 11.05
CA VAL A 35 -3.99 8.08 11.56
C VAL A 35 -2.77 7.33 11.05
N LYS A 36 -2.81 6.00 11.04
CA LYS A 36 -1.69 5.19 10.54
C LYS A 36 -1.54 5.38 9.02
N TRP A 37 -2.67 5.33 8.29
CA TRP A 37 -2.68 5.55 6.85
C TRP A 37 -2.17 6.94 6.47
N SER A 38 -2.55 7.99 7.20
CA SER A 38 -2.03 9.35 6.98
C SER A 38 -0.51 9.38 7.09
N ARG A 39 0.06 8.81 8.16
CA ARG A 39 1.52 8.77 8.34
C ARG A 39 2.24 8.09 7.18
N LEU A 40 1.72 6.96 6.69
CA LEU A 40 2.29 6.27 5.54
C LEU A 40 2.21 7.14 4.28
N LEU A 41 1.02 7.66 3.96
CA LEU A 41 0.80 8.46 2.77
C LEU A 41 1.66 9.72 2.78
N ASP A 42 1.72 10.43 3.91
CA ASP A 42 2.50 11.66 4.06
C ASP A 42 4.00 11.39 3.91
N ALA A 43 4.51 10.31 4.51
CA ALA A 43 5.91 9.92 4.37
C ALA A 43 6.28 9.56 2.91
N MET A 44 5.41 8.83 2.23
CA MET A 44 5.59 8.46 0.82
C MET A 44 5.54 9.68 -0.11
N ARG A 45 4.64 10.63 0.16
CA ARG A 45 4.51 11.88 -0.59
C ARG A 45 5.72 12.81 -0.44
N GLN A 46 6.38 12.78 0.71
CA GLN A 46 7.57 13.59 1.01
C GLN A 46 8.87 12.98 0.46
N ARG A 47 8.83 11.74 -0.04
CA ARG A 47 10.01 11.06 -0.58
C ARG A 47 10.25 11.50 -2.02
N ASP A 48 11.18 12.43 -2.20
CA ASP A 48 11.58 12.91 -3.51
C ASP A 48 12.31 11.84 -4.33
N GLY A 49 12.09 11.84 -5.64
CA GLY A 49 12.81 10.96 -6.58
C GLY A 49 12.39 9.49 -6.59
N TRP A 50 11.44 9.09 -5.75
CA TRP A 50 10.93 7.71 -5.73
C TRP A 50 9.40 7.66 -5.69
N ARG A 51 8.83 6.71 -6.44
CA ARG A 51 7.42 6.34 -6.41
C ARG A 51 7.39 4.83 -6.23
N PRO A 52 6.84 4.32 -5.12
CA PRO A 52 6.81 2.89 -4.91
C PRO A 52 5.82 2.23 -5.87
N LEU A 53 6.16 1.03 -6.34
CA LEU A 53 5.19 0.14 -6.96
C LEU A 53 4.34 -0.46 -5.85
N TYR A 54 3.02 -0.42 -6.00
CA TYR A 54 2.08 -0.89 -4.98
C TYR A 54 0.90 -1.64 -5.60
N ARG A 55 0.21 -2.42 -4.77
CA ARG A 55 -1.09 -2.99 -5.08
C ARG A 55 -1.87 -3.16 -3.78
N TYR A 56 -3.17 -3.40 -3.87
CA TYR A 56 -4.00 -3.55 -2.69
C TYR A 56 -5.16 -4.48 -2.95
N LYS A 57 -5.85 -4.88 -1.88
CA LYS A 57 -7.15 -5.51 -1.96
C LYS A 57 -8.09 -4.79 -1.02
N CYS A 58 -9.27 -4.43 -1.52
CA CYS A 58 -10.33 -3.89 -0.70
C CYS A 58 -11.20 -5.02 -0.11
N VAL A 59 -11.82 -4.76 1.03
CA VAL A 59 -12.68 -5.72 1.75
C VAL A 59 -13.89 -6.19 0.92
N ASP A 60 -14.30 -5.40 -0.07
CA ASP A 60 -15.44 -5.63 -0.95
C ASP A 60 -15.04 -5.87 -2.42
N GLY A 61 -13.74 -6.04 -2.70
CA GLY A 61 -13.21 -6.08 -4.06
C GLY A 61 -12.21 -7.19 -4.34
N LEU A 62 -11.84 -7.30 -5.61
CA LEU A 62 -10.68 -8.09 -6.05
C LEU A 62 -9.38 -7.33 -5.75
N ARG A 63 -8.27 -8.06 -5.71
CA ARG A 63 -6.94 -7.42 -5.64
C ARG A 63 -6.71 -6.57 -6.90
N SER A 64 -6.07 -5.41 -6.72
CA SER A 64 -5.61 -4.58 -7.83
C SER A 64 -4.40 -5.23 -8.52
N GLU A 65 -4.14 -4.79 -9.76
CA GLU A 65 -2.83 -4.96 -10.37
C GLU A 65 -1.79 -4.05 -9.68
N TRP A 66 -0.53 -4.25 -10.01
CA TRP A 66 0.54 -3.35 -9.57
C TRP A 66 0.47 -2.01 -10.29
N ASP A 67 0.66 -0.93 -9.53
CA ASP A 67 0.59 0.44 -10.00
C ASP A 67 1.76 1.25 -9.41
N ALA A 68 2.23 2.27 -10.13
CA ALA A 68 3.25 3.22 -9.68
C ALA A 68 2.69 4.65 -9.51
N GLU A 69 1.43 4.90 -9.87
CA GLU A 69 0.74 6.18 -9.76
C GLU A 69 0.20 6.42 -8.35
N TRP A 70 1.13 6.65 -7.43
CA TRP A 70 0.84 6.86 -6.00
C TRP A 70 -0.11 8.05 -5.71
N TRP A 71 -0.20 9.02 -6.64
CA TRP A 71 -0.97 10.25 -6.43
C TRP A 71 -2.42 10.14 -6.90
N HIS A 72 -2.75 9.14 -7.73
CA HIS A 72 -4.04 9.10 -8.44
C HIS A 72 -4.87 7.84 -8.15
N HIS A 73 -4.26 6.69 -7.90
CA HIS A 73 -4.98 5.40 -7.87
C HIS A 73 -5.05 4.72 -6.50
N LEU A 74 -4.81 5.48 -5.43
CA LEU A 74 -4.96 4.96 -4.07
C LEU A 74 -6.44 4.68 -3.70
N PRO A 75 -6.71 3.62 -2.94
CA PRO A 75 -8.07 3.15 -2.62
C PRO A 75 -8.74 3.96 -1.50
N PHE A 76 -9.08 5.21 -1.77
CA PHE A 76 -9.85 6.01 -0.81
C PHE A 76 -11.33 5.60 -0.78
N PRO A 77 -11.96 5.48 0.42
CA PRO A 77 -11.35 5.67 1.73
C PRO A 77 -10.48 4.47 2.11
N MET A 78 -9.35 4.71 2.77
CA MET A 78 -8.37 3.68 3.15
C MET A 78 -8.94 2.63 4.13
N MET A 79 -10.07 2.90 4.77
CA MET A 79 -10.82 1.89 5.52
C MET A 79 -11.38 0.76 4.63
N SER A 80 -11.39 0.93 3.32
CA SER A 80 -11.72 -0.14 2.37
C SER A 80 -10.61 -1.19 2.29
N VAL A 81 -9.37 -0.86 2.65
CA VAL A 81 -8.20 -1.70 2.39
C VAL A 81 -8.12 -2.86 3.36
N GLU A 82 -8.22 -4.09 2.85
CA GLU A 82 -7.95 -5.32 3.58
C GLU A 82 -6.44 -5.50 3.79
N TRP A 83 -5.66 -5.37 2.71
CA TRP A 83 -4.20 -5.36 2.73
C TRP A 83 -3.64 -4.48 1.61
N PHE A 84 -2.41 -4.01 1.80
CA PHE A 84 -1.70 -3.11 0.90
C PHE A 84 -0.24 -3.54 0.74
N ASP A 85 0.17 -3.88 -0.46
CA ASP A 85 1.54 -4.31 -0.78
C ASP A 85 2.35 -3.16 -1.35
N ILE A 86 3.61 -3.06 -0.94
CA ILE A 86 4.59 -2.08 -1.43
C ILE A 86 5.86 -2.82 -1.82
N CYS A 87 6.33 -2.62 -3.05
CA CYS A 87 7.66 -3.09 -3.46
C CYS A 87 8.74 -2.18 -2.87
N CYS A 88 9.75 -2.79 -2.25
CA CYS A 88 10.82 -2.08 -1.56
C CYS A 88 11.92 -1.56 -2.49
N PHE A 89 11.95 -2.04 -3.73
CA PHE A 89 13.05 -1.78 -4.64
C PHE A 89 12.67 -0.82 -5.76
N GLN A 90 13.66 -0.03 -6.18
CA GLN A 90 13.57 0.87 -7.31
C GLN A 90 14.65 0.51 -8.33
N ASP A 91 14.23 0.16 -9.54
CA ASP A 91 15.16 0.02 -10.66
C ASP A 91 15.38 1.38 -11.33
N VAL A 92 16.60 1.88 -11.26
CA VAL A 92 17.03 3.12 -11.89
C VAL A 92 17.77 2.80 -13.18
N ARG A 93 17.19 3.22 -14.31
CA ARG A 93 17.82 3.08 -15.63
C ARG A 93 19.03 4.01 -15.72
N GLN A 94 20.22 3.44 -15.94
CA GLN A 94 21.47 4.19 -16.08
C GLN A 94 21.88 4.42 -17.56
N GLY A 95 21.12 3.89 -18.51
CA GLY A 95 21.39 3.94 -19.95
C GLY A 95 20.97 2.64 -20.64
N ALA A 96 20.87 2.64 -21.97
CA ALA A 96 20.30 1.50 -22.71
C ALA A 96 21.12 0.19 -22.60
N PHE A 97 22.40 0.27 -22.24
CA PHE A 97 23.33 -0.87 -22.18
C PHE A 97 23.92 -1.13 -20.80
N ILE A 98 23.49 -0.39 -19.79
CA ILE A 98 23.95 -0.55 -18.41
C ILE A 98 22.82 -1.24 -17.64
N LYS A 99 23.16 -2.32 -16.92
CA LYS A 99 22.21 -2.99 -16.04
C LYS A 99 21.61 -1.95 -15.09
N PRO A 100 20.27 -1.90 -14.91
CA PRO A 100 19.66 -0.98 -13.97
C PRO A 100 20.29 -1.12 -12.58
N GLU A 101 20.53 0.02 -11.94
CA GLU A 101 20.89 0.04 -10.54
C GLU A 101 19.63 -0.21 -9.72
N ARG A 102 19.72 -1.13 -8.77
CA ARG A 102 18.60 -1.49 -7.90
C ARG A 102 18.83 -0.88 -6.53
N ILE A 103 18.01 0.10 -6.19
CA ILE A 103 18.06 0.80 -4.90
C ILE A 103 17.07 0.13 -3.95
N ASP A 104 17.53 -0.22 -2.76
CA ASP A 104 16.71 -0.81 -1.69
C ASP A 104 16.19 0.30 -0.76
N HIS A 105 14.87 0.36 -0.57
CA HIS A 105 14.19 1.28 0.36
C HIS A 105 13.52 0.55 1.53
N SER A 106 13.74 -0.76 1.71
CA SER A 106 13.08 -1.60 2.72
C SER A 106 13.22 -1.04 4.13
N ASP A 107 14.45 -0.72 4.56
CA ASP A 107 14.72 -0.16 5.89
C ASP A 107 13.90 1.12 6.17
N TRP A 108 13.78 2.00 5.16
CA TRP A 108 13.04 3.24 5.28
C TRP A 108 11.53 2.98 5.41
N ILE A 109 10.97 2.06 4.61
CA ILE A 109 9.55 1.68 4.70
C ILE A 109 9.27 1.04 6.06
N VAL A 110 10.10 0.07 6.45
CA VAL A 110 9.95 -0.68 7.71
C VAL A 110 9.98 0.27 8.90
N GLN A 111 10.86 1.26 8.90
CA GLN A 111 10.91 2.28 9.95
C GLN A 111 9.58 3.05 10.06
N ILE A 112 8.99 3.50 8.94
CA ILE A 112 7.69 4.20 8.94
C ILE A 112 6.60 3.31 9.52
N LEU A 113 6.56 2.05 9.10
CA LEU A 113 5.52 1.10 9.53
C LEU A 113 5.64 0.76 11.01
N HIS A 114 6.88 0.57 11.48
CA HIS A 114 7.18 0.33 12.88
C HIS A 114 6.77 1.52 13.75
N ASP A 115 7.13 2.75 13.36
CA ASP A 115 6.81 3.97 14.12
C ASP A 115 5.30 4.30 14.14
N ALA A 116 4.60 3.97 13.07
CA ALA A 116 3.14 4.05 13.00
C ALA A 116 2.42 2.83 13.61
N ARG A 117 3.18 1.82 14.09
CA ARG A 117 2.68 0.57 14.68
C ARG A 117 1.71 -0.17 13.76
N PHE A 118 2.02 -0.24 12.46
CA PHE A 118 1.28 -1.11 11.54
C PHE A 118 1.53 -2.58 11.85
N ARG A 119 0.57 -3.41 11.46
CA ARG A 119 0.79 -4.85 11.29
C ARG A 119 1.25 -5.06 9.85
N TYR A 120 2.38 -5.72 9.68
CA TYR A 120 2.93 -5.97 8.35
C TYR A 120 3.79 -7.23 8.31
N ASP A 121 3.93 -7.79 7.12
CA ASP A 121 4.91 -8.82 6.78
C ASP A 121 5.88 -8.27 5.75
N LEU A 122 7.16 -8.62 5.86
CA LEU A 122 8.16 -8.39 4.82
C LEU A 122 8.54 -9.74 4.23
N VAL A 123 8.22 -9.95 2.95
CA VAL A 123 8.45 -11.21 2.24
C VAL A 123 9.19 -10.90 0.93
N GLY A 124 10.46 -11.27 0.88
CA GLY A 124 11.35 -10.95 -0.24
C GLY A 124 11.37 -9.43 -0.48
N ASP A 125 10.86 -9.02 -1.63
CA ASP A 125 10.90 -7.62 -2.08
C ASP A 125 9.68 -6.79 -1.67
N ILE A 126 8.71 -7.41 -0.99
CA ILE A 126 7.38 -6.85 -0.77
C ILE A 126 7.11 -6.71 0.71
N VAL A 127 6.66 -5.52 1.10
CA VAL A 127 6.03 -5.31 2.40
C VAL A 127 4.52 -5.34 2.23
N ARG A 128 3.86 -6.28 2.91
CA ARG A 128 2.40 -6.33 3.03
C ARG A 128 1.97 -5.67 4.32
N ILE A 129 1.15 -4.63 4.20
CA ILE A 129 0.52 -3.94 5.32
C ILE A 129 -0.89 -4.47 5.49
N HIS A 130 -1.25 -4.90 6.70
CA HIS A 130 -2.58 -5.43 7.01
C HIS A 130 -3.49 -4.31 7.49
N GLY A 131 -4.57 -4.07 6.75
CA GLY A 131 -5.64 -3.15 7.15
C GLY A 131 -6.59 -3.78 8.18
N TYR A 132 -6.80 -5.09 8.07
CA TYR A 132 -7.70 -5.86 8.93
C TYR A 132 -7.10 -7.22 9.37
N LEU A 133 -7.65 -7.77 10.45
CA LEU A 133 -7.41 -9.12 10.96
C LEU A 133 -8.66 -10.00 10.74
N PRO A 134 -8.52 -11.34 10.57
CA PRO A 134 -7.24 -12.07 10.50
C PRO A 134 -6.40 -11.67 9.28
N GLU A 135 -5.09 -11.81 9.41
CA GLU A 135 -4.14 -11.44 8.35
C GLU A 135 -4.41 -12.26 7.08
N SER A 136 -4.42 -11.58 5.94
CA SER A 136 -4.76 -12.17 4.66
C SER A 136 -3.50 -12.29 3.83
N LEU A 137 -3.05 -13.52 3.62
CA LEU A 137 -1.87 -13.85 2.79
C LEU A 137 -2.25 -14.09 1.32
N ASP A 138 -3.51 -13.81 0.95
CA ASP A 138 -4.03 -13.98 -0.40
C ASP A 138 -3.17 -13.22 -1.42
N GLY A 139 -2.60 -13.95 -2.37
CA GLY A 139 -1.74 -13.41 -3.40
C GLY A 139 -0.44 -12.77 -2.90
N LEU A 140 0.04 -13.07 -1.69
CA LEU A 140 1.36 -12.64 -1.24
C LEU A 140 2.44 -13.47 -1.94
N ASP A 141 3.20 -12.82 -2.81
CA ASP A 141 4.29 -13.43 -3.57
C ASP A 141 5.61 -12.82 -3.08
N ALA A 142 6.72 -13.60 -3.06
CA ALA A 142 8.00 -13.11 -2.56
C ALA A 142 8.71 -12.13 -3.52
N ASN A 143 8.34 -12.12 -4.81
CA ASN A 143 9.02 -11.36 -5.85
C ASN A 143 8.02 -10.54 -6.69
N SER A 144 8.25 -9.24 -6.80
CA SER A 144 7.53 -8.36 -7.74
C SER A 144 7.86 -8.65 -9.20
N GLU A 145 9.03 -9.26 -9.48
CA GLU A 145 9.50 -9.60 -10.84
C GLU A 145 8.63 -10.63 -11.56
N SER A 146 7.83 -11.41 -10.83
CA SER A 146 6.88 -12.40 -11.37
C SER A 146 5.77 -11.77 -12.23
N VAL A 147 5.70 -10.43 -12.28
CA VAL A 147 4.59 -9.69 -12.92
C VAL A 147 5.01 -8.95 -14.21
N ASN A 148 6.31 -8.85 -14.53
CA ASN A 148 6.81 -8.13 -15.71
C ASN A 148 6.80 -8.95 -17.03
N HIS A 149 5.99 -10.01 -17.13
CA HIS A 149 5.83 -10.76 -18.37
C HIS A 149 4.41 -10.59 -18.92
N LYS A 150 4.14 -9.42 -19.50
CA LYS A 150 3.20 -9.24 -20.62
C LYS A 150 3.43 -7.93 -21.34
#